data_AF-A0A1J5WCX4-F1
#
_entry.id   AF-A0A1J5WCX4-F1
#
_cell.length_a   1.000
_cell.length_b   1.000
_cell.length_c   1.000
_cell.angle_alpha   90.00
_cell.angle_beta   90.00
_cell.angle_gamma   90.00
#
_symmetry.space_group_name_H-M   'P 1'
#
loop_
_entity.id
_entity.type
_entity.pdbx_description
1 polymer ?
#
loop_
_entity_poly.entity_id
_entity_poly.type
_entity_poly.pdbx_seq_one_letter_code
_entity_poly.pdbx_strand_id
1 'polypeptide(L)'
;DQVFDMLEKIKNGEYAGKKLKRISNMWSFISYEFVFGKGDTDEGADVEFNLAKISAKNKTRIADGELDLGKIRYLTLYRNAVEVLPMLKIHEDNGMGMLDLFCDTLSELGNLLERKNRVFIGVVYRVWLGGYAINLLTKIETQEGNEMKKLTIFNGSLSKIEPLLESEEKLYLEEIKHLDFFSCGNDKTEEKIRDIIKTRNVIRDSGETGKAIGNQIPKK
;
A
#
# COMPACT_ATOMS: atom_id res chain seq x y z
N ASP A 1 3.96 12.48 20.85
CA ASP A 1 4.51 12.85 19.54
C ASP A 1 3.33 13.45 18.81
N GLN A 2 3.39 14.75 18.50
CA GLN A 2 2.20 15.50 18.07
C GLN A 2 1.51 14.87 16.85
N VAL A 3 2.26 14.19 15.98
CA VAL A 3 1.70 13.52 14.79
C VAL A 3 0.83 12.34 15.23
N PHE A 4 1.41 11.36 15.92
CA PHE A 4 0.67 10.17 16.36
C PHE A 4 -0.49 10.53 17.32
N ASP A 5 -0.29 11.52 18.17
CA ASP A 5 -1.33 12.01 19.09
C ASP A 5 -2.49 12.69 18.34
N MET A 6 -2.24 13.24 17.15
CA MET A 6 -3.28 13.77 16.26
C MET A 6 -3.96 12.65 15.46
N LEU A 7 -3.19 11.67 14.97
CA LEU A 7 -3.75 10.54 14.20
C LEU A 7 -4.81 9.77 14.98
N GLU A 8 -4.56 9.49 16.27
CA GLU A 8 -5.51 8.77 17.11
C GLU A 8 -6.83 9.53 17.37
N LYS A 9 -6.84 10.85 17.17
CA LYS A 9 -8.05 11.68 17.28
C LYS A 9 -8.92 11.63 16.03
N ILE A 10 -8.36 11.17 14.90
CA ILE A 10 -9.09 11.03 13.64
C ILE A 10 -9.88 9.72 13.70
N LYS A 11 -11.18 9.79 13.44
CA LYS A 11 -12.06 8.62 13.38
C LYS A 11 -12.92 8.71 12.13
N ASN A 12 -12.96 7.66 11.32
CA ASN A 12 -13.69 7.63 10.05
C ASN A 12 -13.35 8.83 9.14
N GLY A 13 -12.07 9.22 9.13
CA GLY A 13 -11.59 10.38 8.40
C GLY A 13 -12.11 11.72 8.90
N GLU A 14 -12.56 11.82 10.15
CA GLU A 14 -13.09 13.04 10.74
C GLU A 14 -12.39 13.45 12.02
N TYR A 15 -12.30 14.76 12.22
CA TYR A 15 -11.92 15.38 13.48
C TYR A 15 -12.75 16.65 13.70
N ALA A 16 -13.34 16.79 14.88
CA ALA A 16 -14.19 17.93 15.25
C ALA A 16 -15.31 18.25 14.23
N GLY A 17 -15.96 17.19 13.70
CA GLY A 17 -17.05 17.32 12.72
C GLY A 17 -16.62 17.78 11.33
N LYS A 18 -15.32 17.73 11.02
CA LYS A 18 -14.76 18.07 9.71
C LYS A 18 -14.03 16.88 9.11
N LYS A 19 -14.18 16.68 7.81
CA LYS A 19 -13.52 15.61 7.05
C LYS A 19 -12.07 15.96 6.78
N LEU A 20 -11.19 14.97 6.92
CA LEU A 20 -9.80 15.05 6.52
C LEU A 20 -9.71 15.28 5.01
N LYS A 21 -8.88 16.24 4.61
CA LYS A 21 -8.61 16.54 3.20
C LYS A 21 -7.17 16.25 2.84
N ARG A 22 -6.25 16.63 3.72
CA ARG A 22 -4.82 16.49 3.49
C ARG A 22 -4.06 16.28 4.78
N ILE A 23 -3.08 15.38 4.73
CA ILE A 23 -1.95 15.34 5.66
C ILE A 23 -0.70 15.52 4.80
N SER A 24 0.11 16.52 5.12
CA SER A 24 1.34 16.76 4.36
C SER A 24 2.47 17.22 5.26
N ASN A 25 3.70 16.81 4.92
CA ASN A 25 4.89 17.30 5.59
C ASN A 25 5.07 18.80 5.29
N MET A 26 5.41 19.59 6.31
CA MET A 26 5.83 20.98 6.08
C MET A 26 7.33 21.03 5.79
N TRP A 27 7.83 22.18 5.31
CA TRP A 27 9.22 22.35 4.88
C TRP A 27 10.28 21.94 5.93
N SER A 28 9.94 21.94 7.21
CA SER A 28 10.72 21.28 8.25
C SER A 28 10.21 19.85 8.43
N PHE A 29 11.08 18.86 8.23
CA PHE A 29 10.83 17.41 8.38
C PHE A 29 10.29 16.96 9.76
N ILE A 30 9.86 17.89 10.60
CA ILE A 30 9.46 17.74 11.99
C ILE A 30 7.96 18.00 12.18
N SER A 31 7.33 18.81 11.32
CA SER A 31 5.91 19.18 11.48
C SER A 31 5.04 18.74 10.31
N TYR A 32 3.80 18.42 10.64
CA TYR A 32 2.77 18.01 9.68
C TYR A 32 1.60 18.96 9.72
N GLU A 33 1.10 19.30 8.54
CA GLU A 33 -0.15 20.01 8.38
C GLU A 33 -1.30 19.00 8.26
N PHE A 34 -2.33 19.17 9.08
CA PHE A 34 -3.58 18.43 8.98
C PHE A 34 -4.70 19.38 8.55
N VAL A 35 -5.21 19.19 7.34
CA VAL A 35 -6.26 20.04 6.77
C VAL A 35 -7.60 19.33 6.85
N PHE A 36 -8.56 19.97 7.53
CA PHE A 36 -9.93 19.49 7.65
C PHE A 36 -10.93 20.49 7.05
N GLY A 37 -11.89 20.00 6.27
CA GLY A 37 -12.89 20.80 5.56
C GLY A 37 -14.33 20.35 5.81
N LYS A 38 -15.29 21.14 5.34
CA LYS A 38 -16.72 20.75 5.31
C LYS A 38 -16.91 19.61 4.28
N GLY A 39 -17.76 18.62 4.58
CA GLY A 39 -18.07 17.45 3.70
C GLY A 39 -18.82 17.86 2.44
N ASP A 40 -19.04 17.03 1.42
CA ASP A 40 -18.56 15.68 1.08
C ASP A 40 -17.52 15.82 -0.03
N THR A 41 -16.33 15.23 0.13
CA THR A 41 -15.55 14.90 -1.07
C THR A 41 -15.44 13.40 -1.09
N ASP A 42 -16.24 12.78 -1.95
CA ASP A 42 -16.15 11.35 -2.25
C ASP A 42 -14.75 10.95 -2.76
N GLU A 43 -13.95 11.95 -3.16
CA GLU A 43 -12.58 11.81 -3.65
C GLU A 43 -11.59 11.22 -2.64
N GLY A 44 -11.84 11.32 -1.32
CA GLY A 44 -10.89 10.93 -0.28
C GLY A 44 -9.79 11.95 0.02
N ALA A 45 -8.94 11.65 1.01
CA ALA A 45 -7.85 12.51 1.47
C ALA A 45 -6.51 12.21 0.78
N ASP A 46 -5.67 13.22 0.64
CA ASP A 46 -4.26 13.09 0.26
C ASP A 46 -3.41 12.94 1.53
N VAL A 47 -2.71 11.83 1.70
CA VAL A 47 -1.98 11.51 2.93
C VAL A 47 -0.51 11.29 2.62
N GLU A 48 0.34 12.17 3.14
CA GLU A 48 1.79 12.08 3.01
C GLU A 48 2.45 12.02 4.39
N PHE A 49 3.30 11.00 4.59
CA PHE A 49 4.20 10.89 5.73
C PHE A 49 5.64 10.70 5.28
N ASN A 50 6.55 11.52 5.80
CA ASN A 50 7.99 11.38 5.66
C ASN A 50 8.64 11.38 7.05
N LEU A 51 8.86 10.19 7.60
CA LEU A 51 9.34 10.03 8.98
C LEU A 51 10.80 9.60 9.00
N ALA A 52 11.66 10.50 9.48
CA ALA A 52 13.08 10.21 9.66
C ALA A 52 13.35 9.12 10.71
N LYS A 53 12.42 8.93 11.67
CA LYS A 53 12.40 7.85 12.65
C LYS A 53 11.02 7.72 13.28
N ILE A 54 10.70 6.55 13.78
CA ILE A 54 9.56 6.32 14.69
C ILE A 54 10.11 5.95 16.05
N SER A 55 9.69 6.66 17.11
CA SER A 55 10.13 6.35 18.47
C SER A 55 9.63 4.97 18.91
N ALA A 56 10.36 4.29 19.81
CA ALA A 56 9.92 2.99 20.34
C ALA A 56 8.50 3.05 20.95
N LYS A 57 8.18 4.17 21.62
CA LYS A 57 6.83 4.45 22.13
C LYS A 57 5.77 4.50 21.04
N ASN A 58 6.08 5.06 19.86
CA ASN A 58 5.11 5.11 18.77
C ASN A 58 5.02 3.79 18.01
N LYS A 59 6.11 3.00 17.96
CA LYS A 59 6.06 1.65 17.35
C LYS A 59 5.06 0.75 18.06
N THR A 60 4.91 0.87 19.39
CA THR A 60 3.88 0.11 20.14
C THR A 60 2.45 0.55 19.86
N ARG A 61 2.24 1.66 19.13
CA ARG A 61 0.91 2.17 18.73
C ARG A 61 0.53 1.71 17.31
N ILE A 62 1.46 1.12 16.57
CA ILE A 62 1.20 0.57 15.24
C ILE A 62 0.45 -0.76 15.45
N ALA A 63 -0.87 -0.66 15.38
CA ALA A 63 -1.80 -1.78 15.46
C ALA A 63 -2.62 -1.82 14.17
N ASP A 64 -2.77 -3.02 13.61
CA ASP A 64 -3.35 -3.22 12.29
C ASP A 64 -4.78 -2.66 12.18
N GLY A 65 -5.05 -1.84 11.17
CA GLY A 65 -6.41 -1.37 10.84
C GLY A 65 -7.07 -0.45 11.88
N GLU A 66 -6.33 0.08 12.85
CA GLU A 66 -6.87 0.94 13.91
C GLU A 66 -7.02 2.40 13.50
N LEU A 67 -6.28 2.85 12.47
CA LEU A 67 -6.29 4.24 12.02
C LEU A 67 -7.20 4.41 10.79
N ASP A 68 -8.42 4.86 11.05
CA ASP A 68 -9.42 5.15 10.02
C ASP A 68 -9.36 6.61 9.57
N LEU A 69 -8.64 6.87 8.48
CA LEU A 69 -8.54 8.18 7.83
C LEU A 69 -9.68 8.44 6.82
N GLY A 70 -10.67 7.54 6.75
CA GLY A 70 -11.71 7.57 5.73
C GLY A 70 -11.19 7.13 4.36
N LYS A 71 -11.81 7.60 3.28
CA LYS A 71 -11.31 7.37 1.92
C LYS A 71 -9.96 8.05 1.72
N ILE A 72 -9.00 7.36 1.11
CA ILE A 72 -7.65 7.86 0.81
C ILE A 72 -7.48 7.85 -0.71
N ARG A 73 -7.29 9.05 -1.27
CA ARG A 73 -7.06 9.25 -2.70
C ARG A 73 -5.63 8.92 -3.08
N TYR A 74 -4.69 9.50 -2.34
CA TYR A 74 -3.26 9.34 -2.53
C TYR A 74 -2.60 9.06 -1.19
N LEU A 75 -1.83 7.98 -1.13
CA LEU A 75 -1.06 7.60 0.04
C LEU A 75 0.43 7.60 -0.32
N THR A 76 1.20 8.48 0.30
CA THR A 76 2.64 8.60 0.12
C THR A 76 3.34 8.37 1.46
N LEU A 77 4.14 7.31 1.55
CA LEU A 77 4.91 6.98 2.75
C LEU A 77 6.40 6.90 2.40
N TYR A 78 7.18 7.79 3.00
CA TYR A 78 8.61 7.87 2.83
C TYR A 78 9.36 7.50 4.12
N ARG A 79 10.47 6.78 3.94
CA ARG A 79 11.38 6.37 5.01
C ARG A 79 10.67 5.49 6.03
N ASN A 80 10.84 5.76 7.32
CA ASN A 80 10.21 4.96 8.39
C ASN A 80 8.69 5.08 8.40
N ALA A 81 8.10 6.04 7.68
CA ALA A 81 6.65 6.15 7.59
C ALA A 81 6.01 4.92 6.95
N VAL A 82 6.76 4.19 6.12
CA VAL A 82 6.28 2.95 5.51
C VAL A 82 5.84 1.94 6.58
N GLU A 83 6.50 1.89 7.75
CA GLU A 83 6.13 1.02 8.88
C GLU A 83 4.71 1.28 9.42
N VAL A 84 4.11 2.44 9.14
CA VAL A 84 2.73 2.76 9.56
C VAL A 84 1.66 2.21 8.61
N LEU A 85 2.03 1.73 7.43
CA LEU A 85 1.09 1.18 6.44
C LEU A 85 0.05 0.21 7.03
N PRO A 86 0.42 -0.82 7.84
CA PRO A 86 -0.55 -1.75 8.43
C PRO A 86 -1.52 -1.08 9.40
N MET A 87 -1.14 0.05 10.00
CA MET A 87 -2.00 0.79 10.92
C MET A 87 -3.22 1.39 10.22
N LEU A 88 -3.09 1.69 8.93
CA LEU A 88 -4.15 2.32 8.14
C LEU A 88 -5.28 1.33 7.87
N LYS A 89 -6.50 1.74 8.20
CA LYS A 89 -7.69 1.02 7.78
C LYS A 89 -8.04 1.40 6.34
N ILE A 90 -7.70 0.53 5.40
CA ILE A 90 -8.09 0.68 4.00
C ILE A 90 -9.39 -0.11 3.79
N HIS A 91 -10.48 0.61 3.50
CA HIS A 91 -11.79 0.01 3.23
C HIS A 91 -11.82 -0.61 1.82
N GLU A 92 -12.59 -1.68 1.63
CA GLU A 92 -12.73 -2.37 0.33
C GLU A 92 -13.28 -1.45 -0.78
N ASP A 93 -14.13 -0.49 -0.40
CA ASP A 93 -14.68 0.50 -1.32
C ASP A 93 -13.75 1.70 -1.57
N ASN A 94 -12.54 1.70 -0.98
CA ASN A 94 -11.55 2.74 -1.20
C ASN A 94 -10.81 2.53 -2.53
N GLY A 95 -11.30 3.17 -3.59
CA GLY A 95 -10.63 3.24 -4.89
C GLY A 95 -9.43 4.19 -4.88
N MET A 96 -8.31 3.76 -4.30
CA MET A 96 -7.09 4.55 -4.17
C MET A 96 -6.49 4.88 -5.54
N GLY A 97 -6.31 6.17 -5.83
CA GLY A 97 -5.71 6.63 -7.08
C GLY A 97 -4.22 6.32 -7.17
N MET A 98 -3.50 6.38 -6.05
CA MET A 98 -2.06 6.10 -5.99
C MET A 98 -1.59 5.69 -4.59
N LEU A 99 -0.76 4.65 -4.54
CA LEU A 99 0.09 4.30 -3.42
C LEU A 99 1.56 4.54 -3.81
N ASP A 100 2.29 5.36 -3.06
CA ASP A 100 3.71 5.64 -3.27
C ASP A 100 4.50 5.33 -1.99
N LEU A 101 5.39 4.34 -2.06
CA LEU A 101 6.21 3.88 -0.95
C LEU A 101 7.69 3.99 -1.32
N PHE A 102 8.48 4.66 -0.49
CA PHE A 102 9.91 4.79 -0.70
C PHE A 102 10.70 4.59 0.59
N CYS A 103 11.73 3.74 0.55
CA CYS A 103 12.69 3.57 1.64
C CYS A 103 14.12 3.71 1.12
N ASP A 104 14.92 4.52 1.82
CA ASP A 104 16.35 4.69 1.57
C ASP A 104 17.17 3.53 2.12
N THR A 105 16.69 2.85 3.18
CA THR A 105 17.39 1.72 3.82
C THR A 105 16.45 0.55 4.11
N LEU A 106 17.02 -0.65 4.26
CA LEU A 106 16.28 -1.85 4.65
C LEU A 106 15.63 -1.69 6.05
N SER A 107 16.33 -1.03 6.97
CA SER A 107 15.85 -0.82 8.35
C SER A 107 14.59 0.05 8.44
N GLU A 108 14.31 0.90 7.46
CA GLU A 108 13.11 1.74 7.41
C GLU A 108 11.83 0.92 7.16
N LEU A 109 11.95 -0.30 6.64
CA LEU A 109 10.83 -1.24 6.54
C LEU A 109 10.42 -1.78 7.92
N GLY A 110 11.31 -1.69 8.91
CA GLY A 110 11.07 -2.16 10.27
C GLY A 110 10.55 -3.60 10.29
N ASN A 111 9.48 -3.81 11.07
CA ASN A 111 8.91 -5.14 11.24
C ASN A 111 8.08 -5.62 10.03
N LEU A 112 7.85 -4.79 9.00
CA LEU A 112 7.02 -5.18 7.85
C LEU A 112 7.57 -6.39 7.11
N LEU A 113 8.89 -6.50 6.97
CA LEU A 113 9.53 -7.64 6.29
C LEU A 113 9.32 -8.96 7.02
N GLU A 114 9.16 -8.92 8.34
CA GLU A 114 8.99 -10.10 9.19
C GLU A 114 7.52 -10.52 9.33
N ARG A 115 6.59 -9.73 8.79
CA ARG A 115 5.15 -10.03 8.90
C ARG A 115 4.79 -11.29 8.12
N LYS A 116 3.97 -12.11 8.77
CA LYS A 116 3.32 -13.28 8.17
C LYS A 116 2.11 -12.90 7.31
N ASN A 117 1.34 -11.92 7.78
CA ASN A 117 0.14 -11.44 7.10
C ASN A 117 0.49 -10.25 6.22
N ARG A 118 -0.07 -10.26 5.01
CA ARG A 118 0.04 -9.14 4.07
C ARG A 118 -0.82 -7.98 4.56
N VAL A 119 -0.43 -6.77 4.14
CA VAL A 119 -1.21 -5.56 4.36
C VAL A 119 -2.14 -5.36 3.17
N PHE A 120 -3.44 -5.33 3.44
CA PHE A 120 -4.45 -5.03 2.44
C PHE A 120 -4.38 -3.56 2.03
N ILE A 121 -4.22 -3.30 0.73
CA ILE A 121 -4.15 -1.95 0.17
C ILE A 121 -5.37 -1.58 -0.69
N GLY A 122 -6.42 -2.41 -0.69
CA GLY A 122 -7.68 -2.12 -1.38
C GLY A 122 -7.60 -2.18 -2.91
N VAL A 123 -8.55 -1.52 -3.56
CA VAL A 123 -8.53 -1.24 -5.00
C VAL A 123 -7.54 -0.09 -5.24
N VAL A 124 -6.53 -0.32 -6.07
CA VAL A 124 -5.47 0.67 -6.31
C VAL A 124 -5.16 0.81 -7.79
N TYR A 125 -5.22 2.04 -8.28
CA TYR A 125 -5.01 2.34 -9.70
C TYR A 125 -3.53 2.37 -10.08
N ARG A 126 -2.66 2.91 -9.21
CA ARG A 126 -1.22 3.01 -9.43
C ARG A 126 -0.44 2.71 -8.15
N VAL A 127 0.63 1.93 -8.27
CA VAL A 127 1.56 1.66 -7.16
C VAL A 127 2.97 2.05 -7.58
N TRP A 128 3.65 2.84 -6.76
CA TRP A 128 5.03 3.25 -6.92
C TRP A 128 5.84 2.69 -5.74
N LEU A 129 6.84 1.88 -6.04
CA LEU A 129 7.75 1.31 -5.04
C LEU A 129 9.17 1.74 -5.35
N GLY A 130 9.78 2.43 -4.39
CA GLY A 130 11.10 3.01 -4.53
C GLY A 130 12.13 2.47 -3.53
N GLY A 131 13.35 2.22 -4.02
CA GLY A 131 14.45 1.80 -3.17
C GLY A 131 14.17 0.47 -2.47
N TYR A 132 14.30 0.41 -1.15
CA TYR A 132 14.06 -0.82 -0.39
C TYR A 132 12.56 -1.18 -0.27
N ALA A 133 11.64 -0.24 -0.52
CA ALA A 133 10.20 -0.49 -0.46
C ALA A 133 9.72 -1.52 -1.49
N ILE A 134 10.52 -1.81 -2.53
CA ILE A 134 10.25 -2.88 -3.50
C ILE A 134 10.07 -4.25 -2.83
N ASN A 135 10.75 -4.50 -1.70
CA ASN A 135 10.60 -5.76 -0.96
C ASN A 135 9.20 -5.95 -0.36
N LEU A 136 8.38 -4.90 -0.29
CA LEU A 136 7.01 -5.00 0.20
C LEU A 136 6.06 -5.65 -0.81
N LEU A 137 6.50 -5.96 -2.04
CA LEU A 137 5.69 -6.74 -2.99
C LEU A 137 5.19 -8.07 -2.37
N THR A 138 5.95 -8.70 -1.48
CA THR A 138 5.53 -9.93 -0.78
C THR A 138 4.66 -9.66 0.46
N LYS A 139 4.60 -8.40 0.92
CA LYS A 139 3.99 -7.98 2.19
C LYS A 139 2.75 -7.13 2.03
N ILE A 140 2.35 -6.82 0.80
CA ILE A 140 1.08 -6.14 0.48
C ILE A 140 0.22 -7.03 -0.40
N GLU A 141 -1.09 -6.80 -0.36
CA GLU A 141 -2.04 -7.41 -1.29
C GLU A 141 -3.11 -6.40 -1.71
N THR A 142 -3.50 -6.43 -2.98
CA THR A 142 -4.63 -5.65 -3.49
C THR A 142 -5.92 -6.40 -3.25
N GLN A 143 -7.05 -5.73 -3.46
CA GLN A 143 -8.35 -6.40 -3.52
C GLN A 143 -8.42 -7.41 -4.66
N GLU A 144 -9.13 -8.52 -4.43
CA GLU A 144 -9.47 -9.49 -5.48
C GLU A 144 -10.19 -8.80 -6.65
N GLY A 145 -9.80 -9.14 -7.88
CA GLY A 145 -10.32 -8.50 -9.09
C GLY A 145 -9.82 -7.07 -9.33
N ASN A 146 -8.84 -6.57 -8.57
CA ASN A 146 -8.23 -5.27 -8.83
C ASN A 146 -7.52 -5.26 -10.19
N GLU A 147 -7.86 -4.28 -11.04
CA GLU A 147 -7.18 -4.04 -12.31
C GLU A 147 -6.20 -2.88 -12.18
N MET A 148 -4.99 -3.15 -11.68
CA MET A 148 -3.97 -2.13 -11.49
C MET A 148 -3.49 -1.60 -12.85
N LYS A 149 -3.61 -0.29 -13.07
CA LYS A 149 -3.14 0.31 -14.33
C LYS A 149 -1.63 0.32 -14.43
N LYS A 150 -0.92 0.62 -13.34
CA LYS A 150 0.53 0.73 -13.36
C LYS A 150 1.16 0.35 -12.04
N LEU A 151 2.13 -0.57 -12.11
CA LEU A 151 3.14 -0.79 -11.08
C LEU A 151 4.45 -0.17 -11.57
N THR A 152 4.99 0.78 -10.81
CA THR A 152 6.24 1.46 -11.10
C THR A 152 7.30 1.07 -10.08
N ILE A 153 8.45 0.61 -10.55
CA ILE A 153 9.62 0.33 -9.74
C ILE A 153 10.65 1.46 -9.96
N PHE A 154 11.04 2.13 -8.88
CA PHE A 154 11.97 3.25 -8.92
C PHE A 154 13.23 2.96 -8.11
N ASN A 155 14.40 3.32 -8.64
CA ASN A 155 15.68 3.25 -7.92
C ASN A 155 15.99 1.86 -7.32
N GLY A 156 15.59 0.80 -8.04
CA GLY A 156 15.87 -0.58 -7.68
C GLY A 156 17.29 -1.01 -8.06
N SER A 157 17.88 -1.91 -7.28
CA SER A 157 19.13 -2.62 -7.58
C SER A 157 19.09 -3.99 -6.93
N LEU A 158 19.90 -4.95 -7.37
CA LEU A 158 19.90 -6.31 -6.80
C LEU A 158 20.14 -6.29 -5.28
N SER A 159 21.05 -5.43 -4.82
CA SER A 159 21.34 -5.25 -3.39
C SER A 159 20.15 -4.71 -2.57
N LYS A 160 19.27 -3.92 -3.20
CA LYS A 160 18.10 -3.37 -2.51
C LYS A 160 16.94 -4.35 -2.47
N ILE A 161 16.92 -5.34 -3.35
CA ILE A 161 15.84 -6.32 -3.48
C ILE A 161 16.25 -7.72 -3.01
N GLU A 162 17.36 -7.87 -2.29
CA GLU A 162 17.84 -9.15 -1.77
C GLU A 162 16.74 -9.93 -1.03
N PRO A 163 15.98 -9.34 -0.09
CA PRO A 163 14.85 -10.05 0.55
C PRO A 163 13.78 -10.54 -0.45
N LEU A 164 13.49 -9.75 -1.48
CA LEU A 164 12.52 -10.13 -2.53
C LEU A 164 13.03 -11.29 -3.39
N LEU A 165 14.33 -11.36 -3.64
CA LEU A 165 15.00 -12.43 -4.40
C LEU A 165 15.04 -13.73 -3.60
N GLU A 166 15.31 -13.65 -2.29
CA GLU A 166 15.38 -14.80 -1.40
C GLU A 166 14.00 -15.37 -1.05
N SER A 167 12.97 -14.53 -1.07
CA SER A 167 11.61 -14.95 -0.75
C SER A 167 10.97 -15.77 -1.88
N GLU A 168 10.36 -16.90 -1.53
CA GLU A 168 9.50 -17.69 -2.43
C GLU A 168 8.01 -17.34 -2.28
N GLU A 169 7.69 -16.29 -1.52
CA GLU A 169 6.31 -15.91 -1.26
C GLU A 169 5.59 -15.46 -2.54
N LYS A 170 4.35 -15.91 -2.67
CA LYS A 170 3.42 -15.46 -3.71
C LYS A 170 3.09 -13.98 -3.53
N LEU A 171 2.89 -13.30 -4.66
CA LEU A 171 2.38 -11.92 -4.70
C LEU A 171 0.88 -11.97 -5.01
N TYR A 172 0.12 -11.03 -4.45
CA TYR A 172 -1.33 -10.95 -4.65
C TYR A 172 -1.70 -9.53 -5.06
N LEU A 173 -1.26 -9.17 -6.27
CA LEU A 173 -1.44 -7.82 -6.84
C LEU A 173 -2.49 -7.80 -7.95
N GLU A 174 -3.15 -8.93 -8.20
CA GLU A 174 -4.11 -9.14 -9.29
C GLU A 174 -3.54 -8.76 -10.67
N GLU A 175 -4.36 -8.17 -11.54
CA GLU A 175 -3.95 -7.78 -12.88
C GLU A 175 -3.11 -6.50 -12.84
N ILE A 176 -1.93 -6.53 -13.49
CA ILE A 176 -1.06 -5.36 -13.67
C ILE A 176 -0.96 -5.07 -15.18
N LYS A 177 -1.57 -3.97 -15.62
CA LYS A 177 -1.60 -3.59 -17.04
C LYS A 177 -0.24 -3.11 -17.57
N HIS A 178 0.48 -2.35 -16.76
CA HIS A 178 1.79 -1.81 -17.11
C HIS A 178 2.77 -1.96 -15.94
N LEU A 179 3.95 -2.49 -16.24
CA LEU A 179 5.06 -2.61 -15.30
C LEU A 179 6.24 -1.79 -15.84
N ASP A 180 6.48 -0.65 -15.18
CA ASP A 180 7.48 0.35 -15.56
C ASP A 180 8.65 0.36 -14.57
N PHE A 181 9.82 0.71 -15.07
CA PHE A 181 11.05 0.83 -14.29
C PHE A 181 11.69 2.19 -14.57
N PHE A 182 12.19 2.84 -13.51
CA PHE A 182 12.87 4.12 -13.60
C PHE A 182 14.11 4.13 -12.71
N SER A 183 15.22 4.63 -13.24
CA SER A 183 16.49 4.75 -12.52
C SER A 183 16.95 3.45 -11.82
N CYS A 184 16.63 2.29 -12.40
CA CYS A 184 17.07 1.00 -11.88
C CYS A 184 18.53 0.71 -12.28
N GLY A 185 19.21 -0.11 -11.49
CA GLY A 185 20.55 -0.56 -11.77
C GLY A 185 20.64 -1.33 -13.10
N ASN A 186 21.75 -1.17 -13.81
CA ASN A 186 22.04 -1.89 -15.05
C ASN A 186 22.45 -3.36 -14.82
N ASP A 187 22.13 -3.92 -13.65
CA ASP A 187 22.54 -5.22 -13.13
C ASP A 187 21.46 -6.31 -13.30
N LYS A 188 20.63 -6.20 -14.35
CA LYS A 188 19.47 -7.08 -14.61
C LYS A 188 18.38 -7.01 -13.53
N THR A 189 18.39 -6.01 -12.66
CA THR A 189 17.34 -5.83 -11.65
C THR A 189 15.94 -5.85 -12.27
N GLU A 190 15.74 -5.14 -13.38
CA GLU A 190 14.44 -5.10 -14.06
C GLU A 190 13.99 -6.48 -14.56
N GLU A 191 14.91 -7.25 -15.16
CA GLU A 191 14.65 -8.61 -15.64
C GLU A 191 14.23 -9.52 -14.49
N LYS A 192 14.94 -9.46 -13.36
CA LYS A 192 14.64 -10.26 -12.17
C LYS A 192 13.29 -9.91 -11.56
N ILE A 193 12.96 -8.63 -11.43
CA ILE A 193 11.66 -8.22 -10.90
C ILE A 193 10.52 -8.60 -11.86
N ARG A 194 10.72 -8.47 -13.18
CA ARG A 194 9.75 -8.93 -14.18
C ARG A 194 9.48 -10.42 -14.07
N ASP A 195 10.53 -11.22 -13.97
CA ASP A 195 10.41 -12.68 -13.82
C ASP A 195 9.67 -13.05 -12.53
N ILE A 196 10.03 -12.41 -11.42
CA ILE A 196 9.36 -12.55 -10.13
C ILE A 196 7.86 -12.24 -10.22
N ILE A 197 7.48 -11.10 -10.80
CA ILE A 197 6.07 -10.72 -10.91
C ILE A 197 5.34 -11.71 -11.81
N LYS A 198 5.95 -12.11 -12.94
CA LYS A 198 5.36 -13.06 -13.87
C LYS A 198 5.15 -14.45 -13.27
N THR A 199 6.08 -14.92 -12.44
CA THR A 199 6.07 -16.30 -11.92
C THR A 199 5.37 -16.44 -10.58
N ARG A 200 5.40 -15.39 -9.74
CA ARG A 200 4.90 -15.46 -8.35
C ARG A 200 3.61 -14.68 -8.12
N ASN A 201 3.21 -13.77 -9.03
CA ASN A 201 1.95 -13.05 -8.87
C ASN A 201 0.76 -13.97 -9.16
N VAL A 202 -0.18 -14.00 -8.22
CA VAL A 202 -1.43 -14.76 -8.30
C VAL A 202 -2.54 -13.80 -8.64
N ILE A 203 -3.28 -14.12 -9.70
CA ILE A 203 -4.58 -13.53 -9.97
C ILE A 203 -5.60 -14.45 -9.32
N ARG A 204 -6.37 -13.92 -8.37
CA ARG A 204 -7.42 -14.68 -7.69
C ARG A 204 -8.64 -14.73 -8.61
N ASP A 205 -9.00 -15.93 -9.04
CA ASP A 205 -10.20 -16.14 -9.87
C ASP A 205 -11.44 -15.75 -9.06
N SER A 206 -12.21 -14.78 -9.59
CA SER A 206 -13.49 -14.31 -9.02
C SER A 206 -14.59 -15.36 -8.93
N GLY A 207 -14.32 -16.61 -9.31
CA GLY A 207 -15.26 -17.72 -9.26
C GLY A 207 -16.47 -17.50 -10.15
N GLU A 208 -16.53 -18.29 -11.23
CA GLU A 208 -17.79 -18.64 -11.89
C GLU A 208 -18.85 -19.03 -10.85
N THR A 209 -19.73 -18.09 -10.50
CA THR A 209 -20.96 -18.40 -9.78
C THR A 209 -22.04 -18.74 -10.80
N GLY A 210 -22.14 -20.04 -11.11
CA GLY A 210 -23.42 -20.62 -11.55
C GLY A 210 -23.61 -20.92 -13.03
N LYS A 211 -22.75 -21.74 -13.66
CA LYS A 211 -23.28 -22.70 -14.64
C LYS A 211 -23.88 -23.88 -13.89
N ALA A 212 -25.09 -23.68 -13.37
CA ALA A 212 -25.96 -24.79 -13.04
C ALA A 212 -26.27 -25.54 -14.33
N ILE A 213 -25.55 -26.64 -14.59
CA ILE A 213 -25.95 -27.64 -15.57
C ILE A 213 -27.14 -28.39 -14.94
N GLY A 214 -28.30 -27.72 -14.90
CA GLY A 214 -29.59 -28.33 -14.59
C GLY A 214 -30.11 -29.09 -15.79
N ASN A 215 -29.36 -30.08 -16.27
CA ASN A 215 -29.92 -31.10 -17.13
C ASN A 215 -30.75 -32.05 -16.26
N GLN A 216 -32.08 -31.98 -16.41
CA GLN A 216 -32.98 -33.12 -16.66
C GLN A 216 -34.40 -32.83 -16.15
N ILE A 217 -35.29 -32.38 -17.04
CA ILE A 217 -36.61 -33.00 -17.22
C ILE A 217 -36.88 -33.00 -18.73
N PRO A 218 -37.12 -34.16 -19.36
CA PRO A 218 -38.50 -34.49 -19.68
C PRO A 218 -38.91 -35.95 -19.48
N LYS A 219 -40.16 -36.09 -19.01
CA LYS A 219 -41.16 -37.12 -19.31
C LYS A 219 -41.00 -38.51 -18.68
N LYS A 220 -41.91 -38.85 -17.77
CA LYS A 220 -43.23 -39.40 -18.14
C LYS A 220 -44.27 -39.11 -17.07
#